data_AF-A0AA89BNU6-F1
#
_entry.id   AF-A0AA89BNU6-F1
#
_cell.length_a   1.000
_cell.length_b   1.000
_cell.length_c   1.000
_cell.angle_alpha   90.00
_cell.angle_beta   90.00
_cell.angle_gamma   90.00
#
_symmetry.space_group_name_H-M   'P 1'
#
loop_
_entity.id
_entity.type
_entity.pdbx_description
1 polymer ?
#
loop_
_entity_poly.entity_id
_entity_poly.type
_entity_poly.pdbx_seq_one_letter_code
_entity_poly.pdbx_strand_id
1 'polypeptide(L)'
;MMLLNLKTFNIGTRLLICKLEMGPGAQCPSPSIINGDFDPGNNRVGTTRSASCLTDYEFEDEQLSTTTTCRADGIWSQDPLICRLQKCPQPTVPSNAVILPGNITIGSFRSIECLTGYAKVGGEDNIECKTGKVWSSWTGQCSLCSEPSAISNAVVSSGALTVGTQRTYSCIQNYFDNGQSPDITCKNDATWSATSFACSLGECPEPTAPTNANVLSGNNEIGSSRTISCQTGYAMTGSQTTITCQSSQVWTSWSGSCITCSGPSSISGATVSSGTLTVGSTRTYSCNSGYADNGQPATITCQSDATWSSTSFACGPVCPSPPSITNGVVQSGSNGVGSTRTISCNTGYGLTGSQTYIECQSNQIWTTFTGSCSTCSSPSSISYASVSSGSVTVGSQRTYSCNTGYTSNGQSGVITCQNDATWSSTSFSCNIVGKH
;
A
#
# COMPACT_ATOMS: atom_id res chain seq x y z
N MET A 1 -59.58 2.94 -88.12
CA MET A 1 -59.25 2.70 -89.55
C MET A 1 -59.65 1.28 -89.89
N MET A 2 -60.90 1.10 -90.30
CA MET A 2 -61.42 -0.07 -91.00
C MET A 2 -61.96 0.52 -92.32
N LEU A 3 -61.45 0.05 -93.45
CA LEU A 3 -61.72 0.63 -94.77
C LEU A 3 -63.17 0.40 -95.21
N LEU A 4 -63.80 1.41 -95.81
CA LEU A 4 -64.68 1.19 -96.96
C LEU A 4 -64.78 2.41 -97.87
N ASN A 5 -64.58 2.13 -99.16
CA ASN A 5 -64.49 3.03 -100.30
C ASN A 5 -65.81 3.73 -100.63
N LEU A 6 -65.78 5.05 -100.83
CA LEU A 6 -66.81 5.78 -101.55
C LEU A 6 -66.43 5.86 -103.04
N LYS A 7 -67.15 5.13 -103.89
CA LYS A 7 -67.26 5.47 -105.33
C LYS A 7 -68.43 6.42 -105.50
N THR A 8 -68.13 7.63 -105.95
CA THR A 8 -69.09 8.61 -106.47
C THR A 8 -69.61 8.18 -107.83
N PHE A 9 -70.93 8.13 -108.00
CA PHE A 9 -71.60 8.35 -109.28
C PHE A 9 -72.82 9.23 -109.04
N ASN A 10 -72.81 10.43 -109.63
CA ASN A 10 -73.89 11.39 -109.60
C ASN A 10 -74.31 11.62 -111.06
N ILE A 11 -75.48 11.11 -111.43
CA ILE A 11 -76.24 11.60 -112.58
C ILE A 11 -77.53 12.20 -112.00
N GLY A 12 -77.66 13.51 -112.17
CA GLY A 12 -78.93 14.16 -112.46
C GLY A 12 -80.06 13.97 -111.46
N THR A 13 -80.22 14.98 -110.61
CA THR A 13 -81.52 15.51 -110.16
C THR A 13 -82.49 14.52 -109.50
N ARG A 14 -82.39 14.39 -108.18
CA ARG A 14 -83.49 14.73 -107.26
C ARG A 14 -82.97 14.76 -105.83
N LEU A 15 -83.34 15.84 -105.15
CA LEU A 15 -83.14 16.09 -103.74
C LEU A 15 -83.79 14.95 -102.94
N LEU A 16 -83.04 13.90 -102.62
CA LEU A 16 -83.41 13.02 -101.51
C LEU A 16 -82.91 13.69 -100.24
N ILE A 17 -83.83 14.34 -99.55
CA ILE A 17 -83.72 14.58 -98.13
C ILE A 17 -83.68 13.18 -97.49
N CYS A 18 -82.48 12.60 -97.37
CA CYS A 18 -82.25 11.49 -96.46
C CYS A 18 -82.31 12.09 -95.06
N LYS A 19 -83.54 12.26 -94.58
CA LYS A 19 -83.85 12.31 -93.16
C LYS A 19 -83.37 10.97 -92.61
N LEU A 20 -82.15 10.95 -92.06
CA LEU A 20 -81.73 9.89 -91.15
C LEU A 20 -82.65 10.04 -89.92
N GLU A 21 -83.83 9.47 -90.02
CA GLU A 21 -84.68 9.21 -88.87
C GLU A 21 -83.92 8.19 -88.01
N MET A 22 -83.25 8.70 -86.98
CA MET A 22 -82.73 7.88 -85.90
C MET A 22 -83.92 7.14 -85.29
N GLY A 23 -83.87 5.81 -85.29
CA GLY A 23 -84.95 4.97 -84.77
C GLY A 23 -85.35 5.36 -83.34
N PRO A 24 -86.58 5.02 -82.91
CA PRO A 24 -87.11 5.39 -81.60
C PRO A 24 -86.38 4.62 -80.52
N GLY A 25 -85.30 5.23 -80.01
CA GLY A 25 -84.50 4.64 -78.93
C GLY A 25 -83.00 4.86 -79.06
N ALA A 26 -82.53 5.98 -79.63
CA ALA A 26 -81.13 6.38 -79.45
C ALA A 26 -80.85 6.46 -77.93
N GLN A 27 -79.86 5.69 -77.47
CA GLN A 27 -79.43 5.63 -76.08
C GLN A 27 -77.92 5.79 -76.05
N CYS A 28 -77.43 6.54 -75.08
CA CYS A 28 -76.01 6.64 -74.82
C CYS A 28 -75.50 5.31 -74.21
N PRO A 29 -74.23 4.93 -74.44
CA PRO A 29 -73.62 3.83 -73.72
C PRO A 29 -73.62 4.10 -72.21
N SER A 30 -73.40 3.08 -71.38
CA SER A 30 -73.23 3.29 -69.94
C SER A 30 -72.15 4.35 -69.69
N PRO A 31 -72.45 5.44 -68.97
CA PRO A 31 -71.47 6.47 -68.70
C PRO A 31 -70.35 5.87 -67.85
N SER A 32 -69.10 6.21 -68.18
CA SER A 32 -67.92 5.73 -67.48
C SER A 32 -67.32 6.85 -66.63
N ILE A 33 -66.91 6.48 -65.43
CA ILE A 33 -66.17 7.32 -64.48
C ILE A 33 -65.06 6.48 -63.87
N ILE A 34 -63.90 7.09 -63.68
CA ILE A 34 -62.76 6.44 -63.02
C ILE A 34 -62.81 6.78 -61.53
N ASN A 35 -62.80 5.76 -60.66
CA ASN A 35 -62.89 5.88 -59.19
C ASN A 35 -64.15 6.63 -58.68
N GLY A 36 -65.26 6.46 -59.38
CA GLY A 36 -66.56 7.00 -59.01
C GLY A 36 -67.68 6.07 -59.44
N ASP A 37 -68.91 6.50 -59.21
CA ASP A 37 -70.11 5.85 -59.72
C ASP A 37 -71.13 6.91 -60.17
N PHE A 38 -72.03 6.52 -61.07
CA PHE A 38 -73.16 7.36 -61.48
C PHE A 38 -74.42 6.93 -60.75
N ASP A 39 -75.27 7.90 -60.42
CA ASP A 39 -76.61 7.67 -59.87
C ASP A 39 -77.41 6.63 -60.68
N PRO A 40 -78.19 5.72 -60.07
CA PRO A 40 -78.96 4.73 -60.83
C PRO A 40 -80.01 5.42 -61.73
N GLY A 41 -80.06 5.06 -63.02
CA GLY A 41 -80.94 5.70 -64.00
C GLY A 41 -80.90 5.09 -65.40
N ASN A 42 -81.60 5.71 -66.37
CA ASN A 42 -81.64 5.26 -67.77
C ASN A 42 -80.78 6.15 -68.70
N ASN A 43 -80.34 5.60 -69.83
CA ASN A 43 -79.41 6.27 -70.76
C ASN A 43 -80.11 6.81 -72.02
N ARG A 44 -81.40 7.17 -71.94
CA ARG A 44 -82.14 7.71 -73.10
C ARG A 44 -81.67 9.13 -73.43
N VAL A 45 -81.74 9.50 -74.72
CA VAL A 45 -81.49 10.88 -75.15
C VAL A 45 -82.31 11.87 -74.33
N GLY A 46 -81.65 12.92 -73.83
CA GLY A 46 -82.20 13.95 -72.96
C GLY A 46 -82.07 13.66 -71.45
N THR A 47 -81.63 12.48 -71.04
CA THR A 47 -81.40 12.21 -69.60
C THR A 47 -80.07 12.76 -69.12
N THR A 48 -80.08 13.29 -67.89
CA THR A 48 -78.90 13.75 -67.17
C THR A 48 -78.57 12.74 -66.07
N ARG A 49 -77.31 12.32 -66.01
CA ARG A 49 -76.75 11.42 -64.99
C ARG A 49 -75.78 12.20 -64.12
N SER A 50 -75.85 12.01 -62.82
CA SER A 50 -74.99 12.68 -61.84
C SER A 50 -73.94 11.70 -61.34
N ALA A 51 -72.68 12.12 -61.37
CA ALA A 51 -71.57 11.31 -60.88
C ALA A 51 -71.19 11.68 -59.46
N SER A 52 -70.75 10.69 -58.70
CA SER A 52 -70.18 10.84 -57.37
C SER A 52 -68.88 10.04 -57.27
N CYS A 53 -67.88 10.60 -56.61
CA CYS A 53 -66.63 9.88 -56.38
C CYS A 53 -66.77 8.80 -55.30
N LEU A 54 -65.98 7.73 -55.41
CA LEU A 54 -65.84 6.73 -54.35
C LEU A 54 -65.17 7.35 -53.12
N THR A 55 -65.32 6.70 -51.96
CA THR A 55 -64.65 7.10 -50.71
C THR A 55 -63.16 7.36 -50.95
N ASP A 56 -62.63 8.45 -50.38
CA ASP A 56 -61.24 8.93 -50.52
C ASP A 56 -60.87 9.53 -51.89
N TYR A 57 -61.81 9.63 -52.83
CA TYR A 57 -61.62 10.33 -54.09
C TYR A 57 -62.45 11.64 -54.17
N GLU A 58 -61.97 12.62 -54.93
CA GLU A 58 -62.62 13.89 -55.22
C GLU A 58 -62.45 14.28 -56.69
N PHE A 59 -63.34 15.12 -57.21
CA PHE A 59 -63.20 15.67 -58.55
C PHE A 59 -62.00 16.62 -58.60
N GLU A 60 -61.22 16.57 -59.69
CA GLU A 60 -59.96 17.30 -59.84
C GLU A 60 -60.15 18.83 -59.88
N ASP A 61 -61.35 19.29 -60.24
CA ASP A 61 -61.75 20.70 -60.29
C ASP A 61 -63.16 20.85 -59.68
N GLU A 62 -63.30 21.77 -58.71
CA GLU A 62 -64.58 22.08 -58.06
C GLU A 62 -65.59 22.77 -59.00
N GLN A 63 -65.11 23.32 -60.12
CA GLN A 63 -65.94 23.92 -61.17
C GLN A 63 -66.38 22.90 -62.24
N LEU A 64 -65.92 21.66 -62.14
CA LEU A 64 -66.29 20.61 -63.08
C LEU A 64 -67.77 20.24 -62.89
N SER A 65 -68.54 20.25 -63.97
CA SER A 65 -69.89 19.70 -63.94
C SER A 65 -69.84 18.21 -63.58
N THR A 66 -70.40 17.85 -62.43
CA THR A 66 -70.53 16.45 -61.99
C THR A 66 -71.63 15.70 -62.74
N THR A 67 -72.35 16.38 -63.63
CA THR A 67 -73.45 15.81 -64.41
C THR A 67 -73.11 15.72 -65.88
N THR A 68 -73.54 14.65 -66.53
CA THR A 68 -73.44 14.46 -67.98
C THR A 68 -74.81 14.18 -68.57
N THR A 69 -75.13 14.78 -69.72
CA THR A 69 -76.43 14.67 -70.38
C THR A 69 -76.31 13.94 -71.72
N CYS A 70 -77.19 12.97 -71.96
CA CYS A 70 -77.19 12.20 -73.21
C CYS A 70 -77.73 13.06 -74.34
N ARG A 71 -76.88 13.48 -75.28
CA ARG A 71 -77.25 14.37 -76.39
C ARG A 71 -77.97 13.62 -77.51
N ALA A 72 -78.64 14.34 -78.40
CA ALA A 72 -79.45 13.78 -79.49
C ALA A 72 -78.65 12.93 -80.49
N ASP A 73 -77.33 13.09 -80.54
CA ASP A 73 -76.39 12.29 -81.32
C ASP A 73 -76.02 10.94 -80.67
N GLY A 74 -76.53 10.66 -79.47
CA GLY A 74 -76.24 9.43 -78.71
C GLY A 74 -74.90 9.47 -77.95
N ILE A 75 -74.32 10.65 -77.75
CA ILE A 75 -73.05 10.85 -77.04
C ILE A 75 -73.27 11.68 -75.77
N TRP A 76 -72.62 11.30 -74.68
CA TRP A 76 -72.63 12.05 -73.42
C TRP A 76 -72.05 13.47 -73.60
N SER A 77 -72.57 14.46 -72.85
CA SER A 77 -72.26 15.89 -73.02
C SER A 77 -70.82 16.26 -72.69
N GLN A 78 -70.14 15.44 -71.88
CA GLN A 78 -68.77 15.63 -71.45
C GLN A 78 -68.00 14.30 -71.45
N ASP A 79 -66.68 14.42 -71.50
CA ASP A 79 -65.74 13.30 -71.45
C ASP A 79 -65.84 12.52 -70.11
N PRO A 80 -65.27 11.29 -70.03
CA PRO A 80 -65.30 10.49 -68.82
C PRO A 80 -64.78 11.28 -67.62
N LEU A 81 -65.61 11.37 -66.58
CA LEU A 81 -65.22 12.02 -65.34
C LEU A 81 -64.12 11.19 -64.65
N ILE A 82 -63.17 11.87 -64.02
CA ILE A 82 -62.07 11.24 -63.31
C ILE A 82 -62.06 11.77 -61.88
N CYS A 83 -62.21 10.86 -60.93
CA CYS A 83 -62.00 11.15 -59.52
C CYS A 83 -60.54 10.84 -59.14
N ARG A 84 -59.86 11.81 -58.56
CA ARG A 84 -58.48 11.70 -58.06
C ARG A 84 -58.50 11.47 -56.56
N LEU A 85 -57.47 10.81 -56.03
CA LEU A 85 -57.35 10.65 -54.58
C LEU A 85 -57.31 12.02 -53.91
N GLN A 86 -58.03 12.14 -52.81
CA GLN A 86 -58.08 13.34 -52.01
C GLN A 86 -56.70 13.70 -51.46
N LYS A 87 -56.43 15.00 -51.37
CA LYS A 87 -55.17 15.52 -50.80
C LYS A 87 -55.33 15.80 -49.31
N CYS A 88 -54.41 15.28 -48.49
CA CYS A 88 -54.24 15.70 -47.11
C CYS A 88 -53.71 17.14 -47.04
N PRO A 89 -53.99 17.88 -45.95
CA PRO A 89 -53.36 19.18 -45.68
C PRO A 89 -51.85 19.02 -45.48
N GLN A 90 -51.10 20.12 -45.48
CA GLN A 90 -49.68 20.06 -45.15
C GLN A 90 -49.50 19.52 -43.72
N PRO A 91 -48.69 18.46 -43.51
CA PRO A 91 -48.48 17.89 -42.18
C PRO A 91 -47.78 18.91 -41.28
N THR A 92 -48.10 18.88 -39.99
CA THR A 92 -47.42 19.71 -39.00
C THR A 92 -46.02 19.18 -38.76
N VAL A 93 -45.01 20.04 -38.88
CA VAL A 93 -43.61 19.65 -38.72
C VAL A 93 -43.29 19.50 -37.23
N PRO A 94 -42.80 18.33 -36.78
CA PRO A 94 -42.35 18.16 -35.40
C PRO A 94 -41.14 19.05 -35.06
N SER A 95 -40.95 19.35 -33.76
CA SER A 95 -39.80 20.14 -33.31
C SER A 95 -38.47 19.49 -33.69
N ASN A 96 -37.52 20.30 -34.18
CA ASN A 96 -36.19 19.87 -34.63
C ASN A 96 -36.21 18.77 -35.71
N ALA A 97 -37.30 18.69 -36.48
CA ALA A 97 -37.45 17.77 -37.60
C ALA A 97 -37.79 18.51 -38.89
N VAL A 98 -37.69 17.81 -40.01
CA VAL A 98 -38.16 18.19 -41.32
C VAL A 98 -38.94 17.03 -41.94
N ILE A 99 -40.01 17.35 -42.67
CA ILE A 99 -40.76 16.35 -43.43
C ILE A 99 -40.35 16.47 -44.90
N LEU A 100 -39.78 15.41 -45.46
CA LEU A 100 -39.25 15.42 -46.82
C LEU A 100 -40.35 15.64 -47.87
N PRO A 101 -40.09 16.35 -48.98
CA PRO A 101 -41.06 16.57 -50.05
C PRO A 101 -41.62 15.24 -50.59
N GLY A 102 -42.91 15.19 -50.92
CA GLY A 102 -43.54 13.97 -51.42
C GLY A 102 -45.01 14.14 -51.77
N ASN A 103 -45.64 13.04 -52.18
CA ASN A 103 -47.08 13.02 -52.48
C ASN A 103 -47.91 13.19 -51.19
N ILE A 104 -49.03 13.89 -51.29
CA ILE A 104 -49.96 14.19 -50.19
C ILE A 104 -51.35 13.57 -50.38
N THR A 105 -51.53 12.68 -51.37
CA THR A 105 -52.80 11.97 -51.57
C THR A 105 -53.03 10.87 -50.53
N ILE A 106 -54.28 10.52 -50.25
CA ILE A 106 -54.60 9.39 -49.35
C ILE A 106 -53.86 8.12 -49.76
N GLY A 107 -53.29 7.42 -48.77
CA GLY A 107 -52.41 6.26 -48.91
C GLY A 107 -50.94 6.60 -49.16
N SER A 108 -50.56 7.88 -49.29
CA SER A 108 -49.16 8.28 -49.45
C SER A 108 -48.40 8.34 -48.12
N PHE A 109 -47.09 8.18 -48.21
CA PHE A 109 -46.17 8.30 -47.08
C PHE A 109 -45.26 9.52 -47.25
N ARG A 110 -44.93 10.18 -46.15
CA ARG A 110 -43.87 11.20 -46.09
C ARG A 110 -42.87 10.87 -45.00
N SER A 111 -41.60 10.92 -45.35
CA SER A 111 -40.51 10.63 -44.43
C SER A 111 -40.20 11.81 -43.53
N ILE A 112 -39.87 11.51 -42.28
CA ILE A 112 -39.47 12.46 -41.26
C ILE A 112 -37.99 12.28 -41.01
N GLU A 113 -37.23 13.37 -41.12
CA GLU A 113 -35.81 13.40 -40.78
C GLU A 113 -35.57 14.44 -39.69
N CYS A 114 -34.67 14.14 -38.75
CA CYS A 114 -34.24 15.12 -37.77
C CYS A 114 -33.30 16.14 -38.41
N LEU A 115 -33.36 17.39 -37.91
CA LEU A 115 -32.41 18.42 -38.33
C LEU A 115 -30.97 18.00 -37.99
N THR A 116 -30.00 18.52 -38.74
CA THR A 116 -28.58 18.22 -38.53
C THR A 116 -28.17 18.41 -37.07
N GLY A 117 -27.53 17.39 -36.50
CA GLY A 117 -27.11 17.37 -35.09
C GLY A 117 -28.12 16.76 -34.13
N TYR A 118 -29.38 16.52 -34.54
CA TYR A 118 -30.39 15.84 -33.74
C TYR A 118 -30.53 14.37 -34.14
N ALA A 119 -30.72 13.51 -33.15
CA ALA A 119 -30.97 12.09 -33.32
C ALA A 119 -32.47 11.77 -33.18
N LYS A 120 -32.93 10.78 -33.93
CA LYS A 120 -34.31 10.30 -33.87
C LYS A 120 -34.45 9.30 -32.73
N VAL A 121 -35.28 9.62 -31.74
CA VAL A 121 -35.57 8.78 -30.59
C VAL A 121 -36.99 8.23 -30.72
N GLY A 122 -37.09 6.96 -31.10
CA GLY A 122 -38.36 6.27 -31.29
C GLY A 122 -39.20 6.77 -32.47
N GLY A 123 -40.36 6.15 -32.64
CA GLY A 123 -41.33 6.47 -33.70
C GLY A 123 -40.96 5.94 -35.10
N GLU A 124 -41.95 5.90 -35.97
CA GLU A 124 -41.82 5.44 -37.35
C GLU A 124 -41.07 6.44 -38.23
N ASP A 125 -40.45 5.97 -39.33
CA ASP A 125 -39.71 6.81 -40.28
C ASP A 125 -40.63 7.68 -41.14
N ASN A 126 -41.89 7.25 -41.28
CA ASN A 126 -42.85 7.87 -42.17
C ASN A 126 -44.16 8.17 -41.45
N ILE A 127 -44.81 9.25 -41.85
CA ILE A 127 -46.23 9.49 -41.60
C ILE A 127 -47.03 9.14 -42.85
N GLU A 128 -48.26 8.69 -42.63
CA GLU A 128 -49.17 8.21 -43.67
C GLU A 128 -50.38 9.13 -43.76
N CYS A 129 -50.78 9.52 -44.97
CA CYS A 129 -52.03 10.24 -45.22
C CYS A 129 -53.18 9.22 -45.23
N LYS A 130 -53.99 9.20 -44.17
CA LYS A 130 -55.08 8.23 -43.98
C LYS A 130 -56.42 8.75 -44.52
N THR A 131 -57.36 7.84 -44.70
CA THR A 131 -58.77 8.12 -44.98
C THR A 131 -59.31 9.21 -44.05
N GLY A 132 -60.07 10.15 -44.61
CA GLY A 132 -60.54 11.35 -43.88
C GLY A 132 -59.59 12.55 -43.91
N LYS A 133 -58.58 12.55 -44.81
CA LYS A 133 -57.63 13.66 -45.04
C LYS A 133 -56.79 14.01 -43.81
N VAL A 134 -56.37 13.01 -43.02
CA VAL A 134 -55.56 13.21 -41.80
C VAL A 134 -54.25 12.42 -41.86
N TRP A 135 -53.15 13.04 -41.44
CA TRP A 135 -51.87 12.36 -41.30
C TRP A 135 -51.83 11.52 -40.01
N SER A 136 -51.13 10.38 -40.05
CA SER A 136 -50.83 9.63 -38.83
C SER A 136 -50.00 10.47 -37.85
N SER A 137 -50.28 10.31 -36.55
CA SER A 137 -49.48 10.96 -35.52
C SER A 137 -48.10 10.33 -35.45
N TRP A 138 -47.05 11.15 -35.47
CA TRP A 138 -45.70 10.70 -35.19
C TRP A 138 -45.45 10.65 -33.68
N THR A 139 -44.88 9.54 -33.20
CA THR A 139 -44.62 9.30 -31.76
C THR A 139 -43.15 9.48 -31.38
N GLY A 140 -42.28 9.75 -32.36
CA GLY A 140 -40.86 9.96 -32.14
C GLY A 140 -40.52 11.37 -31.68
N GLN A 141 -39.25 11.56 -31.32
CA GLN A 141 -38.70 12.87 -30.95
C GLN A 141 -37.31 13.06 -31.56
N CYS A 142 -37.01 14.28 -32.02
CA CYS A 142 -35.66 14.65 -32.43
C CYS A 142 -34.93 15.33 -31.28
N SER A 143 -33.95 14.62 -30.70
CA SER A 143 -33.27 15.02 -29.47
C SER A 143 -31.76 15.09 -29.66
N LEU A 144 -31.10 15.96 -28.92
CA LEU A 144 -29.65 15.94 -28.73
C LEU A 144 -29.28 14.79 -27.79
N CYS A 145 -28.01 14.39 -27.76
CA CYS A 145 -27.53 13.55 -26.67
C CYS A 145 -27.69 14.26 -25.32
N SER A 146 -27.85 13.50 -24.25
CA SER A 146 -27.73 14.03 -22.90
C SER A 146 -26.28 14.36 -22.56
N GLU A 147 -26.01 15.03 -21.43
CA GLU A 147 -24.66 15.06 -20.89
C GLU A 147 -24.13 13.62 -20.66
N PRO A 148 -22.85 13.33 -20.98
CA PRO A 148 -22.23 12.05 -20.70
C PRO A 148 -22.29 11.67 -19.23
N SER A 149 -22.44 10.37 -18.95
CA SER A 149 -22.42 9.84 -17.60
C SER A 149 -21.10 10.10 -16.89
N ALA A 150 -21.12 10.55 -15.63
CA ALA A 150 -19.90 10.77 -14.86
C ALA A 150 -19.14 9.46 -14.63
N ILE A 151 -17.83 9.49 -14.82
CA ILE A 151 -16.90 8.42 -14.46
C ILE A 151 -16.14 8.86 -13.21
N SER A 152 -16.03 7.97 -12.22
CA SER A 152 -15.34 8.27 -10.96
C SER A 152 -13.88 8.70 -11.21
N ASN A 153 -13.44 9.76 -10.54
CA ASN A 153 -12.10 10.33 -10.66
C ASN A 153 -11.71 10.77 -12.08
N ALA A 154 -12.71 11.06 -12.92
CA ALA A 154 -12.51 11.60 -14.25
C ALA A 154 -13.33 12.86 -14.47
N VAL A 155 -12.88 13.70 -15.39
CA VAL A 155 -13.63 14.83 -15.93
C VAL A 155 -13.85 14.60 -17.43
N VAL A 156 -14.98 15.07 -17.96
CA VAL A 156 -15.28 15.01 -19.39
C VAL A 156 -15.15 16.39 -20.01
N SER A 157 -14.54 16.48 -21.19
CA SER A 157 -14.37 17.74 -21.92
C SER A 157 -15.72 18.42 -22.17
N SER A 158 -15.83 19.74 -22.06
CA SER A 158 -17.03 20.48 -22.43
C SER A 158 -17.22 20.51 -23.95
N GLY A 159 -18.45 20.46 -24.46
CA GLY A 159 -18.69 20.52 -25.89
C GLY A 159 -20.16 20.43 -26.27
N ALA A 160 -20.41 20.41 -27.58
CA ALA A 160 -21.75 20.23 -28.12
C ALA A 160 -22.30 18.83 -27.82
N LEU A 161 -23.64 18.72 -27.79
CA LEU A 161 -24.36 17.45 -27.58
C LEU A 161 -24.98 16.92 -28.89
N THR A 162 -24.51 17.44 -30.02
CA THR A 162 -25.00 17.06 -31.35
C THR A 162 -24.46 15.70 -31.78
N VAL A 163 -25.25 15.00 -32.57
CA VAL A 163 -24.85 13.74 -33.21
C VAL A 163 -23.53 13.89 -33.96
N GLY A 164 -22.63 12.91 -33.77
CA GLY A 164 -21.27 12.91 -34.33
C GLY A 164 -20.24 13.68 -33.52
N THR A 165 -20.64 14.49 -32.53
CA THR A 165 -19.69 15.15 -31.63
C THR A 165 -18.96 14.12 -30.77
N GLN A 166 -17.64 14.29 -30.66
CA GLN A 166 -16.77 13.52 -29.79
C GLN A 166 -16.46 14.31 -28.51
N ARG A 167 -16.51 13.64 -27.36
CA ARG A 167 -16.05 14.14 -26.06
C ARG A 167 -15.03 13.18 -25.49
N THR A 168 -14.15 13.68 -24.64
CA THR A 168 -12.99 12.94 -24.14
C THR A 168 -12.95 13.02 -22.63
N TYR A 169 -12.78 11.88 -21.98
CA TYR A 169 -12.52 11.81 -20.55
C TYR A 169 -11.04 12.05 -20.24
N SER A 170 -10.76 12.57 -19.06
CA SER A 170 -9.40 12.71 -18.54
C SER A 170 -9.42 12.46 -17.04
N CYS A 171 -8.46 11.67 -16.56
CA CYS A 171 -8.33 11.40 -15.14
C CYS A 171 -7.94 12.68 -14.38
N ILE A 172 -8.45 12.81 -13.15
CA ILE A 172 -8.05 13.91 -12.26
C ILE A 172 -6.64 13.65 -11.71
N GLN A 173 -6.09 14.64 -11.00
CA GLN A 173 -4.72 14.57 -10.47
C GLN A 173 -4.47 13.30 -9.65
N ASN A 174 -3.34 12.64 -9.90
CA ASN A 174 -2.89 11.37 -9.30
C ASN A 174 -3.66 10.12 -9.73
N TYR A 175 -4.66 10.24 -10.60
CA TYR A 175 -5.35 9.09 -11.20
C TYR A 175 -4.85 8.85 -12.62
N PHE A 176 -4.84 7.58 -13.02
CA PHE A 176 -4.30 7.11 -14.28
C PHE A 176 -5.31 6.22 -14.99
N ASP A 177 -5.32 6.28 -16.31
CA ASP A 177 -6.25 5.51 -17.12
C ASP A 177 -5.90 4.02 -17.15
N ASN A 178 -6.91 3.20 -17.42
CA ASN A 178 -6.76 1.76 -17.60
C ASN A 178 -6.33 1.35 -19.02
N GLY A 179 -5.77 2.28 -19.80
CA GLY A 179 -5.35 2.07 -21.20
C GLY A 179 -6.51 1.93 -22.20
N GLN A 180 -7.77 2.11 -21.77
CA GLN A 180 -8.93 2.10 -22.68
C GLN A 180 -9.13 3.47 -23.33
N SER A 181 -9.86 3.51 -24.44
CA SER A 181 -10.12 4.77 -25.14
C SER A 181 -10.94 5.74 -24.26
N PRO A 182 -10.46 6.98 -24.06
CA PRO A 182 -11.18 8.00 -23.29
C PRO A 182 -12.29 8.68 -24.10
N ASP A 183 -12.36 8.42 -25.40
CA ASP A 183 -13.26 9.13 -26.30
C ASP A 183 -14.64 8.47 -26.38
N ILE A 184 -15.67 9.31 -26.38
CA ILE A 184 -17.05 8.93 -26.62
C ILE A 184 -17.66 9.78 -27.72
N THR A 185 -18.54 9.19 -28.53
CA THR A 185 -19.20 9.87 -29.65
C THR A 185 -20.70 9.81 -29.49
N CYS A 186 -21.39 10.94 -29.70
CA CYS A 186 -22.84 11.00 -29.72
C CYS A 186 -23.39 10.29 -30.96
N LYS A 187 -24.16 9.22 -30.78
CA LYS A 187 -24.70 8.38 -31.85
C LYS A 187 -26.07 8.87 -32.35
N ASN A 188 -26.53 8.29 -33.46
CA ASN A 188 -27.80 8.61 -34.12
C ASN A 188 -29.06 8.22 -33.31
N ASP A 189 -28.90 7.55 -32.17
CA ASP A 189 -29.96 7.16 -31.24
C ASP A 189 -30.02 8.07 -29.99
N ALA A 190 -29.34 9.23 -30.03
CA ALA A 190 -29.20 10.19 -28.94
C ALA A 190 -28.48 9.62 -27.70
N THR A 191 -27.67 8.56 -27.86
CA THR A 191 -26.84 8.01 -26.80
C THR A 191 -25.35 8.13 -27.11
N TRP A 192 -24.52 8.24 -26.07
CA TRP A 192 -23.07 8.17 -26.23
C TRP A 192 -22.62 6.74 -26.52
N SER A 193 -21.55 6.58 -27.30
CA SER A 193 -20.88 5.29 -27.47
C SER A 193 -20.49 4.69 -26.11
N ALA A 194 -20.62 3.39 -25.97
CA ALA A 194 -20.19 2.69 -24.75
C ALA A 194 -18.68 2.89 -24.53
N THR A 195 -18.28 3.03 -23.27
CA THR A 195 -16.88 3.15 -22.87
C THR A 195 -16.58 2.28 -21.65
N SER A 196 -15.38 1.69 -21.64
CA SER A 196 -14.79 0.95 -20.51
C SER A 196 -13.68 1.77 -19.84
N PHE A 197 -13.53 3.04 -20.21
CA PHE A 197 -12.56 3.96 -19.62
C PHE A 197 -12.79 4.09 -18.11
N ALA A 198 -11.71 3.95 -17.34
CA ALA A 198 -11.74 4.10 -15.90
C ALA A 198 -10.43 4.71 -15.40
N CYS A 199 -10.53 5.44 -14.30
CA CYS A 199 -9.42 6.09 -13.63
C CYS A 199 -9.19 5.45 -12.27
N SER A 200 -7.99 4.92 -12.04
CA SER A 200 -7.55 4.38 -10.75
C SER A 200 -6.44 5.23 -10.16
N LEU A 201 -6.36 5.27 -8.83
CA LEU A 201 -5.30 5.99 -8.14
C LEU A 201 -3.95 5.37 -8.52
N GLY A 202 -2.96 6.20 -8.83
CA GLY A 202 -1.63 5.71 -9.20
C GLY A 202 -0.98 4.92 -8.06
N GLU A 203 -0.12 3.98 -8.44
CA GLU A 203 0.61 3.14 -7.50
C GLU A 203 2.12 3.27 -7.75
N CYS A 204 2.89 3.25 -6.68
CA CYS A 204 4.34 3.06 -6.76
C CYS A 204 4.67 1.58 -7.06
N PRO A 205 5.81 1.30 -7.69
CA PRO A 205 6.28 -0.09 -7.82
C PRO A 205 6.53 -0.71 -6.45
N GLU A 206 6.59 -2.04 -6.36
CA GLU A 206 7.01 -2.71 -5.12
C GLU A 206 8.38 -2.17 -4.67
N PRO A 207 8.49 -1.61 -3.44
CA PRO A 207 9.72 -1.01 -2.96
C PRO A 207 10.79 -2.09 -2.75
N THR A 208 11.98 -1.84 -3.28
CA THR A 208 13.15 -2.69 -3.02
C THR A 208 13.61 -2.51 -1.58
N ALA A 209 13.80 -3.63 -0.87
CA ALA A 209 14.30 -3.59 0.49
C ALA A 209 15.75 -3.07 0.56
N PRO A 210 16.06 -2.08 1.43
CA PRO A 210 17.42 -1.68 1.69
C PRO A 210 18.27 -2.82 2.27
N THR A 211 19.59 -2.68 2.20
CA THR A 211 20.52 -3.68 2.73
C THR A 211 20.27 -3.94 4.23
N ASN A 212 20.18 -5.22 4.61
CA ASN A 212 19.89 -5.68 5.97
C ASN A 212 18.56 -5.17 6.56
N ALA A 213 17.65 -4.70 5.71
CA ALA A 213 16.33 -4.23 6.09
C ALA A 213 15.23 -5.03 5.38
N ASN A 214 14.01 -4.94 5.90
CA ASN A 214 12.79 -5.43 5.31
C ASN A 214 11.82 -4.27 5.14
N VAL A 215 11.06 -4.27 4.05
CA VAL A 215 9.91 -3.38 3.88
C VAL A 215 8.65 -4.19 4.16
N LEU A 216 7.91 -3.83 5.21
CA LEU A 216 6.68 -4.51 5.60
C LEU A 216 5.63 -4.40 4.49
N SER A 217 4.79 -5.44 4.36
CA SER A 217 3.71 -5.47 3.36
C SER A 217 2.69 -4.34 3.60
N GLY A 218 2.10 -3.83 2.53
CA GLY A 218 1.16 -2.72 2.58
C GLY A 218 0.68 -2.31 1.19
N ASN A 219 -0.10 -1.22 1.14
CA ASN A 219 -0.57 -0.63 -0.10
C ASN A 219 0.55 0.19 -0.78
N ASN A 220 0.53 0.24 -2.11
CA ASN A 220 1.43 1.03 -2.94
C ASN A 220 0.74 2.24 -3.58
N GLU A 221 -0.55 2.47 -3.34
CA GLU A 221 -1.28 3.67 -3.79
C GLU A 221 -0.58 4.96 -3.35
N ILE A 222 -0.62 5.99 -4.20
CA ILE A 222 -0.13 7.33 -3.90
C ILE A 222 -0.66 7.82 -2.54
N GLY A 223 0.25 8.29 -1.69
CA GLY A 223 -0.05 8.72 -0.32
C GLY A 223 0.08 7.61 0.73
N SER A 224 0.14 6.34 0.34
CA SER A 224 0.37 5.23 1.26
C SER A 224 1.80 5.24 1.79
N SER A 225 1.98 4.79 3.03
CA SER A 225 3.29 4.61 3.66
C SER A 225 3.56 3.15 4.00
N ARG A 226 4.80 2.71 3.77
CA ARG A 226 5.30 1.38 4.16
C ARG A 226 6.39 1.52 5.21
N THR A 227 6.38 0.60 6.16
CA THR A 227 7.31 0.63 7.29
C THR A 227 8.55 -0.19 6.97
N ILE A 228 9.72 0.38 7.25
CA ILE A 228 11.01 -0.28 7.17
C ILE A 228 11.33 -0.85 8.55
N SER A 229 11.85 -2.07 8.57
CA SER A 229 12.33 -2.74 9.78
C SER A 229 13.70 -3.35 9.51
N CYS A 230 14.58 -3.36 10.49
CA CYS A 230 15.86 -4.06 10.32
C CYS A 230 15.68 -5.57 10.43
N GLN A 231 16.48 -6.32 9.67
CA GLN A 231 16.55 -7.77 9.78
C GLN A 231 17.10 -8.17 11.15
N THR A 232 16.80 -9.39 11.57
CA THR A 232 17.30 -9.94 12.84
C THR A 232 18.81 -9.82 12.93
N GLY A 233 19.30 -9.24 14.03
CA GLY A 233 20.73 -8.99 14.26
C GLY A 233 21.21 -7.59 13.87
N TYR A 234 20.34 -6.72 13.35
CA TYR A 234 20.66 -5.35 12.98
C TYR A 234 19.81 -4.33 13.75
N ALA A 235 20.40 -3.19 14.07
CA ALA A 235 19.77 -2.05 14.71
C ALA A 235 19.48 -0.94 13.69
N MET A 236 18.36 -0.26 13.86
CA MET A 236 17.98 0.86 13.01
C MET A 236 18.67 2.15 13.46
N THR A 237 19.22 2.90 12.50
CA THR A 237 19.69 4.27 12.70
C THR A 237 18.83 5.27 11.95
N GLY A 238 18.75 6.49 12.49
CA GLY A 238 17.87 7.54 11.98
C GLY A 238 16.46 7.46 12.57
N SER A 239 15.72 8.56 12.44
CA SER A 239 14.35 8.68 12.96
C SER A 239 13.28 8.24 11.95
N GLN A 240 13.64 8.12 10.67
CA GLN A 240 12.70 7.74 9.61
C GLN A 240 12.51 6.22 9.60
N THR A 241 11.30 5.77 9.91
CA THR A 241 10.90 4.36 9.91
C THR A 241 10.01 3.99 8.73
N THR A 242 9.60 4.97 7.91
CA THR A 242 8.65 4.77 6.82
C THR A 242 9.12 5.42 5.52
N ILE A 243 8.66 4.83 4.41
CA ILE A 243 8.72 5.41 3.07
C ILE A 243 7.29 5.65 2.60
N THR A 244 7.06 6.72 1.83
CA THR A 244 5.73 7.12 1.36
C THR A 244 5.71 7.19 -0.16
N CYS A 245 4.64 6.67 -0.78
CA CYS A 245 4.47 6.73 -2.22
C CYS A 245 4.07 8.15 -2.63
N GLN A 246 4.90 8.80 -3.44
CA GLN A 246 4.68 10.19 -3.87
C GLN A 246 3.80 10.26 -5.12
N SER A 247 3.24 11.43 -5.43
CA SER A 247 2.46 11.68 -6.64
C SER A 247 3.22 11.39 -7.95
N SER A 248 4.56 11.37 -7.89
CA SER A 248 5.44 10.96 -8.98
C SER A 248 5.50 9.45 -9.21
N GLN A 249 4.73 8.65 -8.45
CA GLN A 249 4.82 7.17 -8.42
C GLN A 249 6.20 6.66 -8.01
N VAL A 250 6.91 7.44 -7.20
CA VAL A 250 8.22 7.10 -6.64
C VAL A 250 8.13 7.13 -5.12
N TRP A 251 8.72 6.13 -4.47
CA TRP A 251 8.84 6.11 -3.00
C TRP A 251 9.83 7.17 -2.53
N THR A 252 9.52 7.85 -1.43
CA THR A 252 10.51 8.69 -0.73
C THR A 252 11.75 7.89 -0.39
N SER A 253 12.93 8.50 -0.46
CA SER A 253 14.16 7.86 0.01
C SER A 253 14.11 7.62 1.53
N TRP A 254 14.74 6.53 1.96
CA TRP A 254 14.99 6.26 3.37
C TRP A 254 16.38 6.77 3.76
N SER A 255 16.44 7.62 4.78
CA SER A 255 17.71 8.20 5.25
C SER A 255 18.41 7.38 6.35
N GLY A 256 17.80 6.28 6.78
CA GLY A 256 18.34 5.43 7.85
C GLY A 256 19.31 4.37 7.36
N SER A 257 19.79 3.53 8.28
CA SER A 257 20.59 2.34 7.96
C SER A 257 20.36 1.24 9.00
N CYS A 258 20.57 -0.01 8.60
CA CYS A 258 20.52 -1.15 9.50
C CYS A 258 21.95 -1.62 9.77
N ILE A 259 22.45 -1.36 10.98
CA ILE A 259 23.85 -1.59 11.36
C ILE A 259 23.98 -2.64 12.47
N THR A 260 25.15 -3.24 12.57
CA THR A 260 25.56 -4.06 13.71
C THR A 260 26.32 -3.20 14.71
N CYS A 261 26.61 -3.73 15.91
CA CYS A 261 27.58 -3.08 16.78
C CYS A 261 28.93 -2.93 16.08
N SER A 262 29.70 -1.92 16.45
CA SER A 262 31.12 -1.86 16.13
C SER A 262 31.89 -2.88 16.97
N GLY A 263 33.20 -3.03 16.74
CA GLY A 263 34.06 -3.79 17.67
C GLY A 263 33.93 -3.25 19.11
N PRO A 264 33.93 -4.12 20.14
CA PRO A 264 33.99 -3.70 21.53
C PRO A 264 35.20 -2.79 21.80
N SER A 265 35.06 -1.85 22.74
CA SER A 265 36.19 -1.04 23.19
C SER A 265 37.30 -1.91 23.79
N SER A 266 38.56 -1.57 23.57
CA SER A 266 39.67 -2.27 24.21
C SER A 266 39.77 -1.91 25.69
N ILE A 267 40.09 -2.91 26.51
CA ILE A 267 40.40 -2.74 27.94
C ILE A 267 41.88 -3.07 28.13
N SER A 268 42.63 -2.17 28.76
CA SER A 268 44.06 -2.37 28.99
C SER A 268 44.31 -3.63 29.82
N GLY A 269 45.30 -4.44 29.41
CA GLY A 269 45.61 -5.70 30.09
C GLY A 269 44.57 -6.81 29.89
N ALA A 270 43.60 -6.63 28.98
CA ALA A 270 42.60 -7.64 28.66
C ALA A 270 42.61 -8.00 27.16
N THR A 271 42.06 -9.18 26.85
CA THR A 271 41.67 -9.61 25.50
C THR A 271 40.17 -9.82 25.46
N VAL A 272 39.55 -9.63 24.29
CA VAL A 272 38.12 -9.84 24.08
C VAL A 272 37.89 -11.07 23.20
N SER A 273 36.86 -11.85 23.50
CA SER A 273 36.51 -13.02 22.69
C SER A 273 36.15 -12.65 21.23
N SER A 274 36.35 -13.60 20.31
CA SER A 274 35.89 -13.48 18.92
C SER A 274 34.40 -13.83 18.79
N GLY A 275 33.76 -13.47 17.66
CA GLY A 275 32.38 -13.86 17.33
C GLY A 275 31.67 -12.86 16.41
N THR A 276 30.34 -12.80 16.46
CA THR A 276 29.52 -11.86 15.64
C THR A 276 29.29 -10.52 16.33
N LEU A 277 29.03 -9.47 15.54
CA LEU A 277 28.71 -8.13 16.05
C LEU A 277 27.21 -7.80 16.01
N THR A 278 26.38 -8.79 15.67
CA THR A 278 24.93 -8.63 15.53
C THR A 278 24.26 -8.29 16.86
N VAL A 279 23.18 -7.51 16.82
CA VAL A 279 22.33 -7.23 17.99
C VAL A 279 21.96 -8.53 18.71
N GLY A 280 22.09 -8.52 20.04
CA GLY A 280 21.91 -9.68 20.92
C GLY A 280 23.14 -10.56 21.09
N SER A 281 24.22 -10.38 20.30
CA SER A 281 25.46 -11.13 20.52
C SER A 281 26.18 -10.68 21.79
N THR A 282 26.95 -11.58 22.39
CA THR A 282 27.75 -11.31 23.58
C THR A 282 29.24 -11.38 23.29
N ARG A 283 30.01 -10.66 24.10
CA ARG A 283 31.48 -10.67 24.12
C ARG A 283 31.96 -10.69 25.54
N THR A 284 33.07 -11.36 25.80
CA THR A 284 33.63 -11.52 27.14
C THR A 284 35.08 -11.11 27.13
N TYR A 285 35.45 -10.26 28.09
CA TYR A 285 36.83 -9.90 28.35
C TYR A 285 37.51 -10.91 29.27
N SER A 286 38.80 -11.12 29.04
CA SER A 286 39.67 -11.95 29.89
C SER A 286 40.95 -11.20 30.15
N CYS A 287 41.40 -11.16 31.41
CA CYS A 287 42.68 -10.55 31.74
C CYS A 287 43.83 -11.35 31.13
N ASN A 288 44.79 -10.62 30.56
CA ASN A 288 46.01 -11.19 30.01
C ASN A 288 46.89 -11.72 31.15
N SER A 289 47.85 -12.57 30.80
CA SER A 289 48.84 -13.07 31.76
C SER A 289 49.51 -11.91 32.51
N GLY A 290 49.59 -11.99 33.84
CA GLY A 290 50.12 -10.94 34.71
C GLY A 290 49.08 -9.89 35.17
N TYR A 291 47.80 -10.05 34.83
CA TYR A 291 46.71 -9.19 35.27
C TYR A 291 45.60 -9.99 35.97
N ALA A 292 44.84 -9.35 36.86
CA ALA A 292 43.63 -9.89 37.46
C ALA A 292 42.46 -8.92 37.33
N ASP A 293 41.26 -9.49 37.34
CA ASP A 293 40.02 -8.71 37.26
C ASP A 293 39.74 -7.95 38.56
N ASN A 294 38.88 -6.94 38.43
CA ASN A 294 38.35 -6.16 39.55
C ASN A 294 37.04 -6.74 40.12
N GLY A 295 36.72 -8.00 39.84
CA GLY A 295 35.49 -8.67 40.27
C GLY A 295 34.19 -8.19 39.61
N GLN A 296 34.27 -7.35 38.57
CA GLN A 296 33.08 -6.88 37.83
C GLN A 296 32.72 -7.84 36.67
N PRO A 297 31.48 -7.79 36.15
CA PRO A 297 31.07 -8.64 35.03
C PRO A 297 31.86 -8.33 33.75
N ALA A 298 32.55 -9.35 33.22
CA ALA A 298 33.39 -9.23 32.03
C ALA A 298 32.63 -9.37 30.70
N THR A 299 31.33 -9.71 30.74
CA THR A 299 30.51 -9.96 29.54
C THR A 299 29.68 -8.73 29.19
N ILE A 300 29.77 -8.32 27.93
CA ILE A 300 28.97 -7.25 27.32
C ILE A 300 28.03 -7.84 26.25
N THR A 301 26.91 -7.17 26.00
CA THR A 301 25.90 -7.57 25.01
C THR A 301 25.67 -6.45 24.01
N CYS A 302 25.59 -6.76 22.72
CA CYS A 302 25.23 -5.80 21.67
C CYS A 302 23.73 -5.48 21.77
N GLN A 303 23.40 -4.22 22.04
CA GLN A 303 22.05 -3.75 22.31
C GLN A 303 21.31 -3.34 21.03
N SER A 304 20.02 -3.04 21.15
CA SER A 304 19.12 -2.71 20.03
C SER A 304 19.44 -1.38 19.34
N ASP A 305 20.30 -0.56 19.94
CA ASP A 305 20.82 0.70 19.40
C ASP A 305 22.20 0.54 18.73
N ALA A 306 22.63 -0.72 18.52
CA ALA A 306 23.97 -1.07 18.04
C ALA A 306 25.12 -0.54 18.91
N THR A 307 24.89 -0.38 20.22
CA THR A 307 25.95 -0.14 21.20
C THR A 307 26.18 -1.37 22.08
N TRP A 308 27.40 -1.54 22.57
CA TRP A 308 27.68 -2.55 23.58
C TRP A 308 27.22 -2.06 24.96
N SER A 309 26.59 -2.95 25.74
CA SER A 309 26.24 -2.66 27.12
C SER A 309 27.45 -2.15 27.91
N SER A 310 27.26 -1.11 28.71
CA SER A 310 28.32 -0.55 29.55
C SER A 310 28.93 -1.61 30.49
N THR A 311 30.24 -1.57 30.68
CA THR A 311 30.95 -2.42 31.65
C THR A 311 31.93 -1.59 32.49
N SER A 312 32.04 -1.96 33.76
CA SER A 312 33.05 -1.48 34.72
C SER A 312 34.22 -2.46 34.88
N PHE A 313 34.25 -3.54 34.09
CA PHE A 313 35.33 -4.51 34.10
C PHE A 313 36.67 -3.86 33.80
N ALA A 314 37.68 -4.19 34.60
CA ALA A 314 39.04 -3.73 34.41
C ALA A 314 40.02 -4.80 34.86
N CYS A 315 41.18 -4.83 34.20
CA CYS A 315 42.29 -5.70 34.55
C CYS A 315 43.41 -4.85 35.15
N GLY A 316 43.85 -5.20 36.35
CA GLY A 316 45.00 -4.58 37.02
C GLY A 316 46.20 -5.52 37.06
N PRO A 317 47.44 -5.01 37.03
CA PRO A 317 48.63 -5.85 37.16
C PRO A 317 48.63 -6.55 38.53
N VAL A 318 49.18 -7.77 38.56
CA VAL A 318 49.33 -8.57 39.79
C VAL A 318 50.77 -8.97 40.05
N CYS A 319 51.11 -9.15 41.32
CA CYS A 319 52.34 -9.83 41.71
C CYS A 319 52.24 -11.35 41.44
N PRO A 320 53.38 -12.03 41.27
CA PRO A 320 53.42 -13.50 41.22
C PRO A 320 52.93 -14.11 42.55
N SER A 321 52.84 -15.43 42.62
CA SER A 321 52.58 -16.11 43.90
C SER A 321 53.57 -15.63 44.97
N PRO A 322 53.10 -15.30 46.18
CA PRO A 322 53.98 -14.81 47.23
C PRO A 322 55.06 -15.85 47.57
N PRO A 323 56.26 -15.41 47.98
CA PRO A 323 57.33 -16.33 48.35
C PRO A 323 56.91 -17.18 49.56
N SER A 324 57.41 -18.42 49.62
CA SER A 324 57.23 -19.27 50.79
C SER A 324 58.08 -18.75 51.96
N ILE A 325 57.53 -18.84 53.18
CA ILE A 325 58.22 -18.44 54.41
C ILE A 325 58.52 -19.71 55.20
N THR A 326 59.79 -19.94 55.53
CA THR A 326 60.20 -21.10 56.34
C THR A 326 59.51 -21.06 57.70
N ASN A 327 58.87 -22.16 58.09
CA ASN A 327 58.08 -22.29 59.33
C ASN A 327 56.94 -21.26 59.47
N GLY A 328 56.48 -20.69 58.35
CA GLY A 328 55.34 -19.79 58.30
C GLY A 328 54.49 -20.00 57.06
N VAL A 329 53.39 -19.26 57.01
CA VAL A 329 52.40 -19.26 55.94
C VAL A 329 52.05 -17.82 55.61
N VAL A 330 52.05 -17.51 54.32
CA VAL A 330 51.46 -16.28 53.80
C VAL A 330 49.98 -16.55 53.58
N GLN A 331 49.11 -15.78 54.22
CA GLN A 331 47.67 -15.96 54.13
C GLN A 331 47.17 -15.78 52.68
N SER A 332 46.07 -16.46 52.35
CA SER A 332 45.40 -16.31 51.05
C SER A 332 44.82 -14.90 50.90
N GLY A 333 44.78 -14.39 49.67
CA GLY A 333 44.34 -13.03 49.39
C GLY A 333 44.55 -12.63 47.93
N SER A 334 44.32 -11.37 47.62
CA SER A 334 44.56 -10.80 46.28
C SER A 334 46.07 -10.69 45.98
N ASN A 335 46.42 -10.80 44.70
CA ASN A 335 47.75 -10.49 44.19
C ASN A 335 47.82 -9.10 43.52
N GLY A 336 46.75 -8.33 43.52
CA GLY A 336 46.72 -7.00 42.90
C GLY A 336 47.76 -6.06 43.51
N VAL A 337 48.35 -5.20 42.68
CA VAL A 337 49.22 -4.10 43.15
C VAL A 337 48.52 -3.30 44.26
N GLY A 338 49.24 -3.03 45.34
CA GLY A 338 48.75 -2.39 46.58
C GLY A 338 48.10 -3.37 47.57
N SER A 339 47.89 -4.63 47.21
CA SER A 339 47.34 -5.64 48.13
C SER A 339 48.40 -6.07 49.16
N THR A 340 47.97 -6.24 50.41
CA THR A 340 48.80 -6.78 51.49
C THR A 340 48.39 -8.21 51.83
N ARG A 341 49.36 -9.07 52.12
CA ARG A 341 49.14 -10.42 52.64
C ARG A 341 49.79 -10.57 54.01
N THR A 342 48.99 -10.98 54.99
CA THR A 342 49.46 -11.23 56.35
C THR A 342 50.28 -12.51 56.42
N ILE A 343 51.29 -12.49 57.28
CA ILE A 343 52.16 -13.61 57.56
C ILE A 343 51.76 -14.20 58.91
N SER A 344 51.71 -15.52 59.00
CA SER A 344 51.48 -16.24 60.24
C SER A 344 52.51 -17.34 60.39
N CYS A 345 53.08 -17.50 61.58
CA CYS A 345 54.00 -18.59 61.84
C CYS A 345 53.24 -19.90 62.08
N ASN A 346 53.86 -21.00 61.68
CA ASN A 346 53.32 -22.33 61.92
C ASN A 346 53.30 -22.64 63.42
N THR A 347 52.44 -23.56 63.84
CA THR A 347 52.34 -23.98 65.24
C THR A 347 53.71 -24.34 65.83
N GLY A 348 54.06 -23.74 66.97
CA GLY A 348 55.34 -23.92 67.65
C GLY A 348 56.42 -22.88 67.30
N TYR A 349 56.15 -21.96 66.36
CA TYR A 349 57.05 -20.88 65.96
C TYR A 349 56.43 -19.50 66.25
N GLY A 350 57.27 -18.55 66.63
CA GLY A 350 56.90 -17.17 66.91
C GLY A 350 57.46 -16.22 65.85
N LEU A 351 56.74 -15.11 65.64
CA LEU A 351 57.14 -14.09 64.67
C LEU A 351 58.18 -13.17 65.30
N THR A 352 59.40 -13.21 64.76
CA THR A 352 60.48 -12.29 65.14
C THR A 352 60.56 -11.13 64.16
N GLY A 353 60.67 -9.90 64.66
CA GLY A 353 60.63 -8.66 63.88
C GLY A 353 59.25 -7.99 63.88
N SER A 354 59.18 -6.75 63.37
CA SER A 354 57.96 -5.93 63.40
C SER A 354 57.06 -6.10 62.18
N GLN A 355 57.54 -6.73 61.12
CA GLN A 355 56.79 -6.89 59.87
C GLN A 355 55.84 -8.08 59.97
N THR A 356 54.53 -7.84 59.83
CA THR A 356 53.49 -8.87 59.91
C THR A 356 52.82 -9.16 58.56
N TYR A 357 53.22 -8.44 57.50
CA TYR A 357 52.65 -8.58 56.17
C TYR A 357 53.69 -8.28 55.07
N ILE A 358 53.39 -8.74 53.86
CA ILE A 358 54.07 -8.32 52.62
C ILE A 358 53.07 -7.59 51.74
N GLU A 359 53.55 -6.64 50.95
CA GLU A 359 52.74 -5.81 50.05
C GLU A 359 53.17 -6.01 48.59
N CYS A 360 52.20 -6.10 47.69
CA CYS A 360 52.47 -6.15 46.25
C CYS A 360 52.75 -4.74 45.73
N GLN A 361 53.99 -4.47 45.32
CA GLN A 361 54.40 -3.14 44.89
C GLN A 361 54.01 -2.86 43.42
N SER A 362 54.10 -1.60 43.01
CA SER A 362 53.78 -1.14 41.63
C SER A 362 54.65 -1.77 40.54
N ASN A 363 55.84 -2.23 40.89
CA ASN A 363 56.75 -2.99 40.02
C ASN A 363 56.38 -4.48 39.91
N GLN A 364 55.22 -4.91 40.46
CA GLN A 364 54.74 -6.30 40.47
C GLN A 364 55.64 -7.26 41.26
N ILE A 365 56.35 -6.75 42.26
CA ILE A 365 57.20 -7.52 43.16
C ILE A 365 56.66 -7.38 44.59
N TRP A 366 56.58 -8.49 45.33
CA TRP A 366 56.25 -8.46 46.76
C TRP A 366 57.40 -7.83 47.54
N THR A 367 57.08 -6.98 48.52
CA THR A 367 58.08 -6.50 49.49
C THR A 367 58.80 -7.67 50.14
N THR A 368 60.12 -7.55 50.34
CA THR A 368 60.89 -8.57 51.08
C THR A 368 60.40 -8.67 52.52
N PHE A 369 60.19 -9.90 53.01
CA PHE A 369 59.92 -10.16 54.42
C PHE A 369 61.22 -10.11 55.21
N THR A 370 61.30 -9.20 56.18
CA THR A 370 62.48 -8.94 57.01
C THR A 370 62.44 -9.62 58.39
N GLY A 371 61.30 -10.21 58.76
CA GLY A 371 61.15 -11.00 59.98
C GLY A 371 61.54 -12.46 59.80
N SER A 372 61.32 -13.28 60.83
CA SER A 372 61.47 -14.74 60.73
C SER A 372 60.52 -15.49 61.67
N CYS A 373 60.09 -16.69 61.27
CA CYS A 373 59.34 -17.60 62.14
C CYS A 373 60.30 -18.56 62.84
N SER A 374 60.55 -18.29 64.12
CA SER A 374 61.60 -18.95 64.90
C SER A 374 61.05 -19.51 66.20
N THR A 375 61.70 -20.54 66.73
CA THR A 375 61.47 -20.97 68.12
C THR A 375 62.20 -20.01 69.07
N CYS A 376 61.89 -20.06 70.36
CA CYS A 376 62.71 -19.34 71.32
C CYS A 376 64.16 -19.80 71.26
N SER A 377 65.08 -18.89 71.51
CA SER A 377 66.48 -19.24 71.76
C SER A 377 66.61 -20.02 73.08
N SER A 378 67.78 -20.56 73.37
CA SER A 378 68.03 -21.15 74.70
C SER A 378 67.75 -20.12 75.80
N PRO A 379 67.01 -20.48 76.87
CA PRO A 379 66.78 -19.60 78.00
C PRO A 379 68.06 -18.95 78.52
N SER A 380 68.00 -17.68 78.89
CA SER A 380 69.14 -16.96 79.45
C SER A 380 69.66 -17.66 80.72
N SER A 381 70.97 -17.69 80.93
CA SER A 381 71.51 -18.25 82.17
C SER A 381 71.21 -17.34 83.36
N ILE A 382 70.75 -17.92 84.46
CA ILE A 382 70.63 -17.24 85.76
C ILE A 382 71.72 -17.80 86.66
N SER A 383 72.53 -16.92 87.26
CA SER A 383 73.63 -17.31 88.14
C SER A 383 73.15 -18.26 89.24
N TYR A 384 73.88 -19.36 89.42
CA TYR A 384 73.59 -20.39 90.44
C TYR A 384 72.23 -21.08 90.31
N ALA A 385 71.60 -21.03 89.13
CA ALA A 385 70.41 -21.79 88.79
C ALA A 385 70.68 -22.71 87.60
N SER A 386 69.95 -23.83 87.55
CA SER A 386 69.85 -24.72 86.39
C SER A 386 68.47 -24.58 85.77
N VAL A 387 68.37 -24.70 84.44
CA VAL A 387 67.09 -24.70 83.72
C VAL A 387 66.73 -26.13 83.32
N SER A 388 65.46 -26.52 83.50
CA SER A 388 64.94 -27.82 83.06
C SER A 388 65.25 -28.06 81.57
N SER A 389 65.36 -29.31 81.10
CA SER A 389 65.45 -29.63 79.67
C SER A 389 64.04 -29.64 79.03
N GLY A 390 63.93 -29.43 77.71
CA GLY A 390 62.64 -29.44 77.03
C GLY A 390 62.63 -28.72 75.67
N SER A 391 61.45 -28.60 75.08
CA SER A 391 61.24 -27.87 73.82
C SER A 391 61.43 -26.35 74.01
N VAL A 392 61.85 -25.69 72.94
CA VAL A 392 61.95 -24.22 72.83
C VAL A 392 60.85 -23.64 71.92
N THR A 393 59.87 -24.43 71.53
CA THR A 393 58.72 -23.99 70.71
C THR A 393 57.81 -23.03 71.47
N VAL A 394 57.14 -22.14 70.76
CA VAL A 394 56.13 -21.23 71.33
C VAL A 394 55.08 -22.00 72.13
N GLY A 395 54.74 -21.48 73.31
CA GLY A 395 53.86 -22.11 74.29
C GLY A 395 54.54 -23.11 75.23
N SER A 396 55.79 -23.50 74.98
CA SER A 396 56.52 -24.37 75.91
C SER A 396 56.93 -23.61 77.18
N GLN A 397 57.06 -24.35 78.29
CA GLN A 397 57.51 -23.81 79.58
C GLN A 397 58.84 -24.43 80.00
N ARG A 398 59.68 -23.63 80.64
CA ARG A 398 60.94 -24.05 81.27
C ARG A 398 60.98 -23.53 82.69
N THR A 399 61.64 -24.27 83.58
CA THR A 399 61.68 -23.92 85.00
C THR A 399 63.11 -23.81 85.46
N TYR A 400 63.45 -22.69 86.09
CA TYR A 400 64.70 -22.52 86.81
C TYR A 400 64.62 -23.10 88.22
N SER A 401 65.68 -23.79 88.62
CA SER A 401 65.86 -24.37 89.95
C SER A 401 67.22 -23.97 90.50
N CYS A 402 67.28 -23.50 91.75
CA CYS A 402 68.55 -23.14 92.38
C CYS A 402 69.46 -24.36 92.54
N ASN A 403 70.74 -24.18 92.22
CA ASN A 403 71.76 -25.20 92.42
C ASN A 403 71.96 -25.44 93.92
N THR A 404 72.46 -26.63 94.28
CA THR A 404 72.71 -27.03 95.66
C THR A 404 73.52 -25.97 96.43
N GLY A 405 72.99 -25.49 97.56
CA GLY A 405 73.60 -24.43 98.37
C GLY A 405 73.00 -23.03 98.19
N TYR A 406 72.00 -22.88 97.31
CA TYR A 406 71.29 -21.62 97.06
C TYR A 406 69.77 -21.77 97.23
N THR A 407 69.08 -20.72 97.66
CA THR A 407 67.62 -20.64 97.79
C THR A 407 67.02 -19.57 96.88
N SER A 408 65.80 -19.81 96.41
CA SER A 408 65.10 -18.85 95.54
C SER A 408 64.70 -17.59 96.31
N ASN A 409 64.60 -16.48 95.60
CA ASN A 409 64.03 -15.22 96.10
C ASN A 409 62.49 -15.25 96.26
N GLY A 410 61.85 -16.42 96.19
CA GLY A 410 60.40 -16.61 96.31
C GLY A 410 59.58 -16.29 95.04
N GLN A 411 60.20 -15.83 93.95
CA GLN A 411 59.52 -15.61 92.67
C GLN A 411 59.38 -16.92 91.89
N SER A 412 58.48 -16.95 90.90
CA SER A 412 58.32 -18.11 90.02
C SER A 412 59.50 -18.25 89.06
N GLY A 413 60.15 -19.41 89.07
CA GLY A 413 61.20 -19.77 88.12
C GLY A 413 60.66 -20.24 86.75
N VAL A 414 59.35 -20.23 86.53
CA VAL A 414 58.74 -20.70 85.27
C VAL A 414 58.76 -19.58 84.23
N ILE A 415 59.39 -19.84 83.09
CA ILE A 415 59.35 -19.00 81.89
C ILE A 415 58.57 -19.71 80.79
N THR A 416 57.82 -18.95 80.00
CA THR A 416 57.03 -19.46 78.86
C THR A 416 57.54 -18.85 77.57
N CYS A 417 57.73 -19.66 76.53
CA CYS A 417 58.10 -19.17 75.20
C CYS A 417 56.89 -18.46 74.57
N GLN A 418 57.02 -17.16 74.33
CA GLN A 418 55.95 -16.28 73.83
C GLN A 418 55.87 -16.25 72.30
N ASN A 419 54.81 -15.65 71.77
CA ASN A 419 54.51 -15.62 70.32
C ASN A 419 55.51 -14.81 69.49
N ASP A 420 56.35 -14.00 70.11
CA ASP A 420 57.45 -13.27 69.48
C ASP A 420 58.78 -14.05 69.50
N ALA A 421 58.72 -15.34 69.86
CA ALA A 421 59.86 -16.21 70.06
C ALA A 421 60.85 -15.72 71.13
N THR A 422 60.35 -14.99 72.14
CA THR A 422 61.10 -14.64 73.35
C THR A 422 60.58 -15.37 74.58
N TRP A 423 61.44 -15.64 75.55
CA TRP A 423 61.01 -16.17 76.84
C TRP A 423 60.39 -15.05 77.67
N SER A 424 59.26 -15.34 78.33
CA SER A 424 58.63 -14.41 79.27
C SER A 424 59.65 -13.92 80.30
N SER A 425 59.63 -12.64 80.62
CA SER A 425 60.51 -12.08 81.64
C SER A 425 60.29 -12.77 82.99
N THR A 426 61.38 -12.95 83.74
CA THR A 426 61.36 -13.51 85.09
C THR A 426 62.25 -12.68 86.02
N SER A 427 61.79 -12.50 87.25
CA SER A 427 62.54 -11.89 88.35
C SER A 427 63.20 -12.94 89.26
N PHE A 428 63.17 -14.22 88.88
CA PHE A 428 63.74 -15.32 89.65
C PHE A 428 65.26 -15.17 89.84
N SER A 429 65.71 -15.32 91.09
CA SER A 429 67.13 -15.34 91.42
C SER A 429 67.43 -16.29 92.58
N CYS A 430 68.68 -16.75 92.65
CA CYS A 430 69.16 -17.69 93.66
C CYS A 430 70.22 -17.04 94.54
N ASN A 431 69.97 -17.02 95.85
CA ASN A 431 70.85 -16.43 96.86
C ASN A 431 71.49 -17.51 97.73
N ILE A 432 72.68 -17.26 98.27
CA ILE A 432 73.38 -18.23 99.13
C ILE A 432 72.59 -18.49 100.42
N VAL A 433 72.52 -19.75 100.83
CA VAL A 433 71.92 -20.11 102.13
C VAL A 433 72.90 -19.71 103.24
N GLY A 434 72.58 -18.65 103.97
CA GLY A 434 73.34 -18.25 105.16
C GLY A 434 73.34 -19.38 106.20
N LYS A 435 74.51 -19.87 106.58
CA LYS A 435 74.66 -20.71 107.78
C LYS A 435 74.50 -19.80 108.99
N HIS A 436 73.41 -19.97 109.74
CA HIS A 436 73.31 -19.46 111.11
C HIS A 436 74.13 -20.33 112.06
#